data_AF-A0A3B8H9J0-F1
#
_entry.id   AF-A0A3B8H9J0-F1
#
_cell.length_a   1.000
_cell.length_b   1.000
_cell.length_c   1.000
_cell.angle_alpha   90.00
_cell.angle_beta   90.00
_cell.angle_gamma   90.00
#
_symmetry.space_group_name_H-M   'P 1'
#
loop_
_entity.id
_entity.type
_entity.pdbx_description
1 polymer ?
#
loop_
_entity_poly.entity_id
_entity_poly.type
_entity_poly.pdbx_seq_one_letter_code
_entity_poly.pdbx_strand_id
1 'polypeptide(L)'
;LGFFGVMIVVALFFFVFWTGLRVARQAPDLLGSHLALALTAMLSLQALINMGVVLGLMPTKGLPLPFISYGGSALMANCVAVGIVMNIARSGARSE
;
A
#
# COMPACT_ATOMS: atom_id res chain seq x y z
N LEU A 1 11.88 -18.97 -0.86
CA LEU A 1 11.11 -18.29 -1.94
C LEU A 1 12.11 -17.88 -3.01
N GLY A 2 12.21 -18.64 -4.11
CA GLY A 2 13.05 -18.24 -5.25
C GLY A 2 12.41 -17.10 -6.07
N PHE A 3 12.86 -16.91 -7.31
CA PHE A 3 12.35 -15.91 -8.26
C PHE A 3 10.81 -15.84 -8.32
N PHE A 4 10.14 -16.99 -8.35
CA PHE A 4 8.68 -17.09 -8.38
C PHE A 4 7.99 -16.45 -7.17
N GLY A 5 8.56 -16.60 -5.98
CA GLY A 5 8.01 -16.00 -4.77
C GLY A 5 8.10 -14.47 -4.80
N VAL A 6 9.22 -13.95 -5.28
CA VAL A 6 9.41 -12.50 -5.47
C VAL A 6 8.42 -11.96 -6.49
N MET A 7 8.23 -12.64 -7.62
CA MET A 7 7.24 -12.26 -8.63
C MET A 7 5.81 -12.17 -8.08
N ILE A 8 5.41 -13.14 -7.25
CA ILE A 8 4.10 -13.13 -6.59
C ILE A 8 3.98 -11.92 -5.64
N VAL A 9 4.99 -11.67 -4.80
CA VAL A 9 4.97 -10.54 -3.86
C VAL A 9 4.90 -9.20 -4.60
N VAL A 10 5.69 -9.04 -5.67
CA VAL A 10 5.66 -7.83 -6.52
C VAL A 10 4.29 -7.66 -7.16
N ALA A 11 3.70 -8.72 -7.72
CA ALA A 11 2.37 -8.67 -8.32
C ALA A 11 1.28 -8.28 -7.29
N LEU A 12 1.35 -8.80 -6.07
CA LEU A 12 0.42 -8.45 -4.99
C LEU A 12 0.53 -6.96 -4.60
N PHE A 13 1.75 -6.45 -4.42
CA PHE A 13 1.94 -5.03 -4.12
C PHE A 13 1.50 -4.11 -5.26
N PHE A 14 1.74 -4.53 -6.51
CA PHE A 14 1.24 -3.82 -7.69
C PHE A 14 -0.30 -3.78 -7.71
N PHE A 15 -0.95 -4.90 -7.38
CA PHE A 15 -2.40 -4.97 -7.28
C PHE A 15 -2.97 -4.03 -6.20
N VAL A 16 -2.31 -3.96 -5.03
CA VAL A 16 -2.68 -3.03 -3.95
C VAL A 16 -2.53 -1.57 -4.42
N PHE A 17 -1.40 -1.23 -5.06
CA PHE A 17 -1.17 0.11 -5.60
C PHE A 17 -2.23 0.50 -6.64
N TRP A 18 -2.53 -0.40 -7.58
CA TRP A 18 -3.54 -0.16 -8.61
C TRP A 18 -4.93 0.06 -8.02
N THR A 19 -5.31 -0.77 -7.04
CA THR A 19 -6.58 -0.64 -6.33
C THR A 19 -6.67 0.68 -5.59
N GLY A 20 -5.61 1.08 -4.87
CA GLY A 20 -5.56 2.35 -4.15
C GLY A 20 -5.67 3.57 -5.07
N LEU A 21 -5.00 3.54 -6.23
CA LEU A 21 -5.15 4.58 -7.26
C LEU A 21 -6.57 4.67 -7.83
N ARG A 22 -7.21 3.51 -8.06
CA ARG A 22 -8.60 3.47 -8.51
C ARG A 22 -9.54 4.11 -7.49
N VAL A 23 -9.36 3.79 -6.20
CA VAL A 23 -10.14 4.39 -5.11
C VAL A 23 -9.91 5.89 -5.02
N ALA A 24 -8.66 6.36 -5.11
CA ALA A 24 -8.36 7.79 -5.08
C ALA A 24 -9.04 8.56 -6.22
N ARG A 25 -9.17 7.96 -7.41
CA ARG A 25 -9.87 8.56 -8.56
C ARG A 25 -11.39 8.55 -8.44
N GLN A 26 -11.95 7.56 -7.73
CA GLN A 26 -13.39 7.40 -7.52
C GLN A 26 -13.88 8.08 -6.23
N ALA A 27 -12.98 8.72 -5.48
CA ALA A 27 -13.33 9.38 -4.24
C ALA A 27 -14.28 10.56 -4.52
N PRO A 28 -15.37 10.72 -3.72
CA PRO A 28 -16.37 11.74 -3.94
C PRO A 28 -15.88 13.15 -3.53
N ASP A 29 -14.88 13.20 -2.66
CA ASP A 29 -14.30 14.43 -2.10
C ASP A 29 -12.80 14.52 -2.37
N LEU A 30 -12.31 15.75 -2.60
CA LEU A 30 -10.89 16.03 -2.87
C LEU A 30 -9.98 15.57 -1.72
N LEU A 31 -10.46 15.73 -0.48
CA LEU A 31 -9.73 15.31 0.72
C LEU A 31 -9.57 13.79 0.78
N GLY A 32 -10.65 13.04 0.54
CA GLY A 32 -10.66 11.58 0.42
C GLY A 32 -9.80 11.08 -0.72
N SER A 33 -9.82 11.76 -1.87
CA SER A 33 -8.93 11.47 -3.00
C SER A 33 -7.45 11.60 -2.60
N HIS A 34 -7.07 12.73 -1.98
CA HIS A 34 -5.68 12.98 -1.56
C HIS A 34 -5.24 12.06 -0.42
N LEU A 35 -6.12 11.76 0.54
CA LEU A 35 -5.85 10.80 1.61
C LEU A 35 -5.66 9.39 1.08
N ALA A 36 -6.54 8.92 0.20
CA ALA A 36 -6.41 7.60 -0.41
C ALA A 36 -5.11 7.49 -1.23
N LEU A 37 -4.75 8.54 -1.96
CA LEU A 37 -3.50 8.61 -2.70
C LEU A 37 -2.29 8.60 -1.77
N ALA A 38 -2.29 9.41 -0.71
CA ALA A 38 -1.20 9.49 0.26
C ALA A 38 -0.98 8.15 0.99
N LEU A 39 -2.04 7.51 1.48
CA LEU A 39 -1.95 6.21 2.16
C LEU A 39 -1.45 5.11 1.21
N THR A 40 -1.98 5.08 -0.02
CA THR A 40 -1.53 4.15 -1.06
C THR A 40 -0.06 4.37 -1.41
N ALA A 41 0.36 5.63 -1.55
CA ALA A 41 1.75 6.00 -1.81
C ALA A 41 2.67 5.60 -0.66
N MET A 42 2.26 5.81 0.60
CA MET A 42 3.05 5.40 1.76
C MET A 42 3.31 3.89 1.79
N LEU A 43 2.26 3.08 1.59
CA LEU A 43 2.38 1.61 1.53
C LEU A 43 3.26 1.16 0.36
N SER A 44 3.07 1.76 -0.81
CA SER A 44 3.79 1.37 -2.02
C SER A 44 5.25 1.80 -1.99
N LEU A 45 5.54 2.97 -1.41
CA LEU A 45 6.90 3.46 -1.23
C LEU A 45 7.66 2.61 -0.22
N GLN A 46 7.03 2.19 0.88
CA GLN A 46 7.63 1.24 1.82
C GLN A 46 7.97 -0.09 1.14
N ALA A 47 7.09 -0.59 0.28
CA ALA A 47 7.33 -1.81 -0.51
C ALA A 47 8.49 -1.62 -1.50
N LEU A 48 8.50 -0.53 -2.25
CA LEU A 48 9.56 -0.17 -3.21
C LEU A 48 10.93 -0.03 -2.55
N ILE A 49 11.01 0.67 -1.41
CA ILE A 49 12.25 0.84 -0.65
C ILE A 49 12.75 -0.53 -0.19
N ASN A 50 11.88 -1.36 0.38
CA ASN A 50 12.28 -2.69 0.81
C ASN A 50 12.74 -3.58 -0.35
N MET A 51 12.09 -3.51 -1.51
CA MET A 51 12.55 -4.20 -2.73
C MET A 51 13.92 -3.68 -3.18
N GLY A 52 14.15 -2.36 -3.14
CA GLY A 52 15.44 -1.75 -3.46
C GLY A 52 16.56 -2.18 -2.50
N VAL A 53 16.24 -2.37 -1.22
CA VAL A 53 17.16 -2.93 -0.23
C VAL A 53 17.51 -4.38 -0.54
N VAL A 54 16.52 -5.22 -0.88
CA VAL A 54 16.74 -6.63 -1.27
C VAL A 54 17.58 -6.73 -2.55
N LEU A 55 17.43 -5.79 -3.48
CA LEU A 55 18.23 -5.70 -4.70
C LEU A 55 19.63 -5.09 -4.49
N GLY A 56 19.98 -4.67 -3.27
CA GLY A 56 21.27 -4.05 -2.95
C GLY A 56 21.45 -2.61 -3.46
N LEU A 57 20.36 -1.98 -3.94
CA LEU A 57 20.37 -0.62 -4.51
C LEU A 57 20.27 0.48 -3.43
N MET A 58 19.82 0.13 -2.23
CA MET A 58 19.65 1.07 -1.12
C MET A 58 20.17 0.47 0.20
N PRO A 59 20.66 1.31 1.13
CA PRO A 59 21.04 0.87 2.47
C PRO A 59 19.81 0.33 3.22
N THR A 60 20.01 -0.76 3.97
CA THR A 60 18.96 -1.43 4.75
C THR A 60 18.35 -0.47 5.76
N LYS A 61 17.19 0.08 5.43
CA LYS A 61 16.40 0.87 6.39
C LYS A 61 15.60 -0.11 7.22
N GLY A 62 15.59 0.02 8.54
CA GLY A 62 14.84 -0.84 9.48
C GLY A 62 13.31 -0.68 9.40
N LEU A 63 12.78 -0.34 8.22
CA LEU A 63 11.35 -0.14 7.99
C LEU A 63 10.69 -1.49 7.72
N PRO A 64 9.68 -1.89 8.52
CA PRO A 64 8.99 -3.15 8.30
C PRO A 64 8.30 -3.15 6.93
N LEU A 65 8.44 -4.26 6.21
CA LEU A 65 7.68 -4.52 5.00
C LEU A 65 6.17 -4.48 5.32
N PRO A 66 5.36 -3.70 4.57
CA PRO A 66 3.93 -3.71 4.77
C PRO A 66 3.38 -5.14 4.64
N PHE A 67 2.48 -5.54 5.54
CA PHE A 67 1.80 -6.85 5.56
C PHE A 67 2.66 -8.12 5.74
N ILE A 68 3.97 -8.09 5.51
CA ILE A 68 4.85 -9.28 5.56
C ILE A 68 5.81 -9.26 6.77
N SER A 69 6.18 -8.09 7.29
CA SER A 69 7.19 -8.00 8.34
C SER A 69 6.61 -8.22 9.74
N TYR A 70 7.40 -8.84 10.63
CA TYR A 70 7.09 -9.17 12.03
C TYR A 70 7.03 -7.95 12.98
N GLY A 71 6.45 -6.84 12.55
CA GLY A 71 6.18 -5.68 13.39
C GLY A 71 4.69 -5.57 13.70
N GLY A 72 4.24 -6.04 14.87
CA GLY A 72 2.81 -6.06 15.24
C GLY A 72 2.13 -4.68 15.13
N SER A 73 2.79 -3.62 15.59
CA SER A 73 2.29 -2.25 15.49
C SER A 73 2.23 -1.75 14.04
N ALA A 74 3.19 -2.13 13.20
CA ALA A 74 3.21 -1.77 11.79
C ALA A 74 2.09 -2.50 11.01
N LEU A 75 1.83 -3.76 11.34
CA LEU A 75 0.70 -4.51 10.79
C LEU A 75 -0.62 -3.83 11.13
N MET A 76 -0.84 -3.46 12.39
CA MET A 76 -2.05 -2.75 12.80
C MET A 76 -2.19 -1.40 12.07
N ALA A 77 -1.13 -0.62 11.97
CA ALA A 77 -1.14 0.65 11.25
C ALA A 77 -1.50 0.46 9.76
N ASN A 78 -0.96 -0.56 9.11
CA ASN A 78 -1.27 -0.89 7.72
C ASN A 78 -2.73 -1.35 7.55
N CYS A 79 -3.27 -2.14 8.49
CA CYS A 79 -4.68 -2.52 8.48
C CYS A 79 -5.60 -1.30 8.64
N VAL A 80 -5.25 -0.36 9.53
CA VAL A 80 -6.00 0.90 9.68
C VAL A 80 -5.95 1.72 8.40
N ALA A 81 -4.77 1.88 7.78
CA ALA A 81 -4.62 2.58 6.52
C ALA A 81 -5.51 2.00 5.41
N VAL A 82 -5.53 0.66 5.27
CA VAL A 82 -6.39 -0.03 4.31
C VAL A 82 -7.88 0.15 4.65
N GLY A 83 -8.23 0.09 5.94
CA GLY A 83 -9.59 0.38 6.42
C GLY A 83 -10.09 1.76 6.01
N ILE A 84 -9.23 2.79 6.13
CA ILE A 84 -9.56 4.16 5.71
C ILE A 84 -9.78 4.22 4.19
N VAL A 85 -8.88 3.62 3.40
CA VAL A 85 -9.02 3.58 1.93
C VAL A 85 -10.32 2.87 1.52
N MET A 86 -10.66 1.75 2.16
CA MET A 86 -11.93 1.04 1.88
C MET A 86 -13.16 1.86 2.27
N ASN A 87 -13.10 2.64 3.35
CA ASN A 87 -14.19 3.54 3.72
C ASN A 87 -14.40 4.63 2.66
N ILE A 88 -13.33 5.22 2.13
CA ILE A 88 -13.39 6.21 1.05
C ILE A 88 -13.97 5.57 -0.22
N ALA A 89 -13.55 4.35 -0.56
CA ALA A 89 -14.09 3.61 -1.70
C ALA A 89 -15.60 3.38 -1.58
N ARG A 90 -16.07 3.01 -0.38
CA ARG A 90 -17.50 2.81 -0.10
C ARG A 90 -18.31 4.11 -0.19
N SER A 91 -17.73 5.23 0.26
CA SER A 91 -18.38 6.54 0.17
C SER A 91 -18.53 7.02 -1.27
N GLY A 92 -17.53 6.78 -2.14
CA GLY A 92 -17.61 7.09 -3.57
C GLY A 92 -18.66 6.27 -4.31
N ALA A 93 -18.84 5.00 -3.94
CA ALA A 93 -19.88 4.14 -4.50
C ALA A 93 -21.32 4.54 -4.07
N ARG A 94 -21.49 5.42 -3.09
CA ARG A 94 -22.80 5.91 -2.62
C ARG A 94 -23.20 7.25 -3.26
N SER A 95 -22.28 7.92 -3.95
CA SER A 95 -22.54 9.15 -4.71
C SER A 95 -22.99 8.91 -6.15
N GLU A 96 -23.05 7.65 -6.59
CA GLU A 96 -23.74 7.19 -7.81
C GLU A 96 -25.14 6.67 -7.45
#